data_AF-A0A443NS03-F1
#
_entry.id   AF-A0A443NS03-F1
#
_cell.length_a   1.000
_cell.length_b   1.000
_cell.length_c   1.000
_cell.angle_alpha   90.00
_cell.angle_beta   90.00
_cell.angle_gamma   90.00
#
_symmetry.space_group_name_H-M   'P 1'
#
loop_
_entity.id
_entity.type
_entity.pdbx_description
1 polymer ?
#
loop_
_entity_poly.entity_id
_entity_poly.type
_entity_poly.pdbx_seq_one_letter_code
_entity_poly.pdbx_strand_id
1 'polypeptide(L)'
;MRVSVGSAAAQAAVEDTLYADYKPTSAFLFPGQEAADAASSAMVSIIGLDSEKVQLLCDAANEVDEKNKVQIANFLCPGNYAVSGGLKGVEAVEAKAKSFKARMTVRLAVAGAFHTSFMEPAVSRLEAALTATEIRTPRIPVISNVDAQPHANPEVIKKILARQVTSPVQWETTVKTLLTKGLQKSYELGPGKVIAGIVKRMDKSAEIENIGA
;
A
#
# COMPACT_ATOMS: atom_id res chain seq x y z
N MET A 1 0.69 13.41 -1.07
CA MET A 1 1.91 12.94 -0.37
C MET A 1 1.67 11.48 0.03
N ARG A 2 2.43 10.54 -0.52
CA ARG A 2 2.34 9.11 -0.19
C ARG A 2 3.38 8.81 0.88
N VAL A 3 3.00 8.13 1.96
CA VAL A 3 3.92 7.33 2.77
C VAL A 3 3.54 5.88 2.52
N SER A 4 4.27 5.24 1.61
CA SER A 4 4.28 3.80 1.40
C SER A 4 5.74 3.43 1.33
N VAL A 5 6.20 2.72 2.37
CA VAL A 5 7.59 2.36 2.57
C VAL A 5 7.97 1.28 1.56
N GLY A 6 8.55 1.72 0.44
CA GLY A 6 9.29 0.86 -0.48
C GLY A 6 10.70 0.62 0.07
N SER A 7 11.19 -0.61 -0.09
CA SER A 7 12.55 -1.04 0.23
C SER A 7 13.60 -0.08 -0.34
N ALA A 8 14.61 0.21 0.48
CA ALA A 8 15.62 1.24 0.26
C ALA A 8 16.36 1.14 -1.08
N ALA A 9 16.45 2.27 -1.79
CA ALA A 9 17.66 2.77 -2.48
C ALA A 9 17.35 4.14 -3.11
N ALA A 10 17.78 5.23 -2.47
CA ALA A 10 18.22 6.47 -3.12
C ALA A 10 18.59 7.49 -2.04
N GLN A 11 19.89 7.72 -1.88
CA GLN A 11 20.45 8.81 -1.09
C GLN A 11 20.66 9.96 -2.07
N ALA A 12 19.71 10.89 -2.15
CA ALA A 12 19.86 12.15 -2.88
C ALA A 12 19.79 13.28 -1.86
N ALA A 13 20.93 13.92 -1.61
CA ALA A 13 21.03 15.09 -0.77
C ALA A 13 20.40 16.28 -1.52
N VAL A 14 19.25 16.73 -1.05
CA VAL A 14 18.74 18.07 -1.36
C VAL A 14 19.23 18.96 -0.22
N GLU A 15 20.08 19.93 -0.52
CA GLU A 15 20.44 21.01 0.41
C GLU A 15 19.21 21.91 0.61
N ASP A 16 18.28 21.45 1.43
CA ASP A 16 17.22 22.26 1.99
C ASP A 16 17.38 22.24 3.51
N THR A 17 17.72 23.40 4.07
CA THR A 17 17.93 23.60 5.51
C THR A 17 16.72 23.19 6.37
N LEU A 18 15.55 22.93 5.77
CA LEU A 18 14.38 22.35 6.44
C LEU A 18 14.55 20.88 6.90
N TYR A 19 15.54 20.14 6.36
CA TYR A 19 15.74 18.71 6.65
C TYR A 19 17.15 18.39 7.16
N ALA A 20 17.95 19.40 7.53
CA ALA A 20 19.33 19.21 7.98
C ALA A 20 19.46 18.26 9.20
N ASP A 21 18.42 18.22 10.04
CA ASP A 21 18.35 17.35 11.22
C ASP A 21 17.68 15.99 10.96
N TYR A 22 17.15 15.75 9.75
CA TYR A 22 16.53 14.49 9.38
C TYR A 22 17.60 13.43 9.13
N LYS A 23 17.92 12.66 10.17
CA LYS A 23 18.68 11.42 10.06
C LYS A 23 17.69 10.28 9.79
N PRO A 24 17.67 9.67 8.58
CA PRO A 24 16.91 8.45 8.36
C PRO A 24 17.56 7.33 9.17
N THR A 25 17.17 7.17 10.43
CA THR A 25 17.46 5.96 11.18
C THR A 25 16.63 4.85 10.56
N SER A 26 17.27 3.80 10.06
CA SER A 26 16.63 2.61 9.48
C SER A 26 15.52 2.02 10.35
N ALA A 27 15.57 2.24 11.67
CA ALA A 27 14.55 1.87 12.64
C ALA A 27 13.19 2.59 12.48
N PHE A 28 13.14 3.74 11.81
CA PHE A 28 11.91 4.52 11.60
C PHE A 28 11.17 4.11 10.31
N LEU A 29 11.87 3.51 9.36
CA LEU A 29 11.34 3.20 8.02
C LEU A 29 10.70 1.79 7.92
N PHE A 30 10.93 0.89 8.86
CA PHE A 30 10.35 -0.47 8.79
C PHE A 30 9.90 -1.02 10.14
N PRO A 31 8.91 -0.40 10.82
CA PRO A 31 8.30 -1.01 12.00
C PRO A 31 7.64 -2.37 11.70
N GLY A 32 7.37 -2.68 10.42
CA GLY A 32 6.79 -3.94 9.97
C GLY A 32 7.77 -5.08 9.68
N GLN A 33 9.10 -4.87 9.69
CA GLN A 33 10.04 -5.95 9.34
C GLN A 33 10.02 -7.08 10.38
N GLU A 34 10.01 -6.76 11.67
CA GLU A 34 9.89 -7.77 12.74
C GLU A 34 8.56 -8.54 12.65
N ALA A 35 7.46 -7.85 12.31
CA ALA A 35 6.16 -8.49 12.09
C ALA A 35 6.15 -9.38 10.83
N ALA A 36 6.87 -8.97 9.79
CA ALA A 36 7.07 -9.73 8.57
C ALA A 36 7.91 -10.99 8.80
N ASP A 37 8.97 -10.89 9.61
CA ASP A 37 9.86 -12.00 9.95
C ASP A 37 9.20 -13.01 10.91
N ALA A 38 8.18 -12.59 11.67
CA ALA A 38 7.48 -13.42 12.65
C ALA A 38 6.63 -14.53 12.02
N ALA A 39 6.26 -14.41 10.74
CA ALA A 39 5.41 -15.39 10.07
C ALA A 39 5.75 -15.53 8.58
N SER A 40 5.84 -16.76 8.11
CA SER A 40 6.00 -17.06 6.69
C SER A 40 4.78 -16.55 5.91
N SER A 41 4.98 -15.44 5.22
CA SER A 41 3.93 -14.64 4.60
C SER A 41 4.40 -14.07 3.26
N ALA A 42 3.46 -13.70 2.41
CA ALA A 42 3.78 -13.21 1.08
C ALA A 42 2.68 -12.34 0.51
N MET A 43 2.97 -11.77 -0.67
CA MET A 43 2.03 -10.96 -1.41
C MET A 43 2.12 -11.28 -2.91
N VAL A 44 0.97 -11.30 -3.58
CA VAL A 44 0.83 -11.62 -5.01
C VAL A 44 -0.12 -10.63 -5.68
N SER A 45 0.30 -10.08 -6.82
CA SER A 45 -0.57 -9.29 -7.69
C SER A 45 -1.39 -10.22 -8.59
N ILE A 46 -2.70 -10.03 -8.60
CA ILE A 46 -3.68 -10.72 -9.43
C ILE A 46 -4.13 -9.79 -10.54
N ILE A 47 -3.86 -10.19 -11.79
CA ILE A 47 -4.06 -9.36 -12.96
C ILE A 47 -5.13 -9.97 -13.86
N GLY A 48 -6.04 -9.13 -14.36
CA GLY A 48 -7.10 -9.50 -15.30
C GLY A 48 -8.43 -9.92 -14.67
N LEU A 49 -8.57 -9.82 -13.35
CA LEU A 49 -9.82 -10.04 -12.64
C LEU A 49 -10.36 -8.72 -12.08
N ASP A 50 -11.68 -8.60 -12.00
CA ASP A 50 -12.37 -7.59 -11.21
C ASP A 50 -12.24 -7.89 -9.70
N SER A 51 -12.49 -6.89 -8.85
CA SER A 51 -12.33 -7.01 -7.39
C SER A 51 -13.22 -8.09 -6.77
N GLU A 52 -14.45 -8.26 -7.28
CA GLU A 52 -15.39 -9.27 -6.81
C GLU A 52 -14.85 -10.68 -7.05
N LYS A 53 -14.31 -10.97 -8.25
CA LYS A 53 -13.67 -12.26 -8.53
C LYS A 53 -12.40 -12.47 -7.75
N VAL A 54 -11.61 -11.43 -7.49
CA VAL A 54 -10.45 -11.56 -6.60
C VAL A 54 -10.89 -11.88 -5.18
N GLN A 55 -12.00 -11.31 -4.71
CA GLN A 55 -12.55 -11.65 -3.39
C GLN A 55 -12.98 -13.12 -3.35
N LEU A 56 -13.74 -13.59 -4.35
CA LEU A 56 -14.13 -15.01 -4.44
C LEU A 56 -12.91 -15.95 -4.53
N LEU A 57 -11.84 -15.52 -5.20
CA LEU A 57 -10.57 -16.26 -5.24
C LEU A 57 -9.91 -16.32 -3.86
N CYS A 58 -9.91 -15.22 -3.10
CA CYS A 58 -9.42 -15.21 -1.72
C CYS A 58 -10.25 -16.14 -0.84
N ASP A 59 -11.57 -16.08 -0.94
CA ASP A 59 -12.48 -16.94 -0.16
C ASP A 59 -12.23 -18.41 -0.46
N ALA A 60 -12.06 -18.78 -1.74
CA ALA A 60 -11.72 -20.14 -2.15
C ALA A 60 -10.30 -20.57 -1.72
N ALA A 61 -9.35 -19.64 -1.60
CA ALA A 61 -8.01 -19.93 -1.10
C ALA A 61 -7.95 -20.02 0.43
N ASN A 62 -8.92 -19.45 1.13
CA ASN A 62 -9.03 -19.42 2.59
C ASN A 62 -9.56 -20.73 3.20
N GLU A 63 -9.67 -21.81 2.43
CA GLU A 63 -9.84 -23.19 2.91
C GLU A 63 -8.58 -23.76 3.60
N VAL A 64 -7.61 -22.90 3.92
CA VAL A 64 -6.37 -23.20 4.65
C VAL A 64 -6.54 -22.90 6.15
N ASP A 65 -5.53 -23.26 6.95
CA ASP A 65 -5.52 -22.93 8.38
C ASP A 65 -5.50 -21.41 8.64
N GLU A 66 -6.06 -20.98 9.79
CA GLU A 66 -6.32 -19.56 10.10
C GLU A 66 -5.08 -18.67 9.94
N LYS A 67 -3.91 -19.15 10.38
CA LYS A 67 -2.62 -18.44 10.28
C LYS A 67 -2.09 -18.32 8.85
N ASN A 68 -2.78 -18.88 7.86
CA ASN A 68 -2.41 -18.82 6.44
C ASN A 68 -3.45 -18.10 5.58
N LYS A 69 -4.51 -17.55 6.17
CA LYS A 69 -5.52 -16.82 5.42
C LYS A 69 -4.93 -15.61 4.68
N VAL A 70 -5.60 -15.26 3.59
CA VAL A 70 -5.28 -14.15 2.69
C VAL A 70 -6.47 -13.22 2.54
N GLN A 71 -6.18 -11.99 2.16
CA GLN A 71 -7.16 -10.99 1.79
C GLN A 71 -6.61 -10.06 0.71
N ILE A 72 -7.48 -9.28 0.08
CA ILE A 72 -7.06 -8.18 -0.81
C ILE A 72 -6.41 -7.10 0.06
N ALA A 73 -5.13 -6.85 -0.16
CA ALA A 73 -4.34 -5.83 0.54
C ALA A 73 -4.23 -4.52 -0.25
N ASN A 74 -4.28 -4.56 -1.59
CA ASN A 74 -4.24 -3.34 -2.40
C ASN A 74 -5.25 -3.41 -3.54
N PHE A 75 -6.15 -2.44 -3.55
CA PHE A 75 -6.99 -2.11 -4.69
C PHE A 75 -6.23 -1.11 -5.54
N LEU A 76 -5.48 -1.57 -6.56
CA LEU A 76 -4.60 -0.70 -7.34
C LEU A 76 -5.37 -0.02 -8.49
N CYS A 77 -5.97 -0.82 -9.36
CA CYS A 77 -6.81 -0.34 -10.47
C CYS A 77 -7.66 -1.51 -10.99
N PRO A 78 -8.74 -1.26 -11.76
CA PRO A 78 -9.52 -2.31 -12.40
C PRO A 78 -8.62 -3.31 -13.13
N GLY A 79 -8.77 -4.58 -12.80
CA GLY A 79 -7.93 -5.64 -13.37
C GLY A 79 -6.57 -5.82 -12.72
N ASN A 80 -6.24 -5.15 -11.61
CA ASN A 80 -5.01 -5.37 -10.84
C ASN A 80 -5.21 -5.13 -9.34
N TYR A 81 -5.15 -6.22 -8.58
CA TYR A 81 -5.32 -6.24 -7.13
C TYR A 81 -4.16 -7.00 -6.50
N ALA A 82 -3.67 -6.58 -5.34
CA ALA A 82 -2.67 -7.35 -4.61
C ALA A 82 -3.34 -8.09 -3.45
N VAL A 83 -3.09 -9.40 -3.38
CA VAL A 83 -3.53 -10.30 -2.32
C VAL A 83 -2.35 -10.57 -1.39
N SER A 84 -2.59 -10.58 -0.10
CA SER A 84 -1.57 -10.65 0.95
C SER A 84 -2.04 -11.58 2.06
N GLY A 85 -1.12 -12.31 2.68
CA GLY A 85 -1.40 -13.21 3.80
C GLY A 85 -0.32 -14.26 4.00
N GLY A 86 -0.66 -15.35 4.68
CA GLY A 86 0.31 -16.42 4.93
C GLY A 86 0.72 -17.16 3.66
N LEU A 87 1.93 -17.70 3.64
CA LEU A 87 2.55 -18.26 2.44
C LEU A 87 1.67 -19.31 1.76
N LYS A 88 1.07 -20.23 2.52
CA LYS A 88 0.23 -21.30 1.96
C LYS A 88 -1.07 -20.76 1.35
N GLY A 89 -1.67 -19.73 1.93
CA GLY A 89 -2.85 -19.10 1.35
C GLY A 89 -2.51 -18.41 0.03
N VAL A 90 -1.34 -17.76 -0.05
CA VAL A 90 -0.89 -17.13 -1.31
C VAL A 90 -0.58 -18.19 -2.38
N GLU A 91 0.02 -19.33 -2.01
CA GLU A 91 0.21 -20.47 -2.91
C GLU A 91 -1.14 -21.03 -3.40
N ALA A 92 -2.14 -21.12 -2.52
CA ALA A 92 -3.49 -21.54 -2.88
C ALA A 92 -4.15 -20.55 -3.84
N VAL A 93 -3.97 -19.24 -3.64
CA VAL A 93 -4.42 -18.21 -4.59
C VAL A 93 -3.81 -18.43 -5.96
N GLU A 94 -2.50 -18.65 -6.05
CA GLU A 94 -1.81 -18.88 -7.34
C GLU A 94 -2.30 -20.16 -8.04
N ALA A 95 -2.47 -21.25 -7.28
CA ALA A 95 -2.98 -22.51 -7.81
C ALA A 95 -4.42 -22.38 -8.35
N LYS A 96 -5.27 -21.58 -7.69
CA LYS A 96 -6.67 -21.38 -8.08
C LYS A 96 -6.85 -20.24 -9.10
N ALA A 97 -5.92 -19.30 -9.24
CA ALA A 97 -6.09 -18.10 -10.07
C ALA A 97 -6.49 -18.40 -11.52
N LYS A 98 -5.92 -19.44 -12.14
CA LYS A 98 -6.24 -19.81 -13.53
C LYS A 98 -7.68 -20.29 -13.71
N SER A 99 -8.26 -21.02 -12.76
CA SER A 99 -9.66 -21.47 -12.85
C SER A 99 -10.65 -20.30 -12.73
N PHE A 100 -10.26 -19.25 -11.99
CA PHE A 100 -10.98 -17.98 -11.91
C PHE A 100 -10.77 -17.08 -13.15
N LYS A 101 -9.97 -17.53 -14.13
CA LYS A 101 -9.62 -16.81 -15.37
C LYS A 101 -8.75 -15.58 -15.14
N ALA A 102 -7.93 -15.57 -14.08
CA ALA A 102 -6.90 -14.55 -13.94
C ALA A 102 -5.94 -14.65 -15.13
N ARG A 103 -5.53 -13.49 -15.66
CA ARG A 103 -4.57 -13.42 -16.76
C ARG A 103 -3.17 -13.81 -16.28
N MET A 104 -2.80 -13.33 -15.09
CA MET A 104 -1.47 -13.54 -14.53
C MET A 104 -1.49 -13.34 -13.01
N THR A 105 -0.62 -14.06 -12.32
CA THR A 105 -0.23 -13.81 -10.94
C THR A 105 1.25 -13.42 -10.90
N VAL A 106 1.61 -12.44 -10.07
CA VAL A 106 3.00 -11.98 -9.92
C VAL A 106 3.33 -11.84 -8.44
N ARG A 107 4.26 -12.66 -7.93
CA ARG A 107 4.78 -12.50 -6.57
C ARG A 107 5.48 -11.15 -6.43
N LEU A 108 5.16 -10.44 -5.35
CA LEU A 108 5.77 -9.15 -5.05
C LEU A 108 6.98 -9.37 -4.14
N ALA A 109 8.10 -8.71 -4.46
CA ALA A 109 9.31 -8.73 -3.65
C ALA A 109 9.14 -7.83 -2.42
N VAL A 110 8.37 -8.30 -1.45
CA VAL A 110 8.09 -7.60 -0.20
C VAL A 110 8.39 -8.50 0.99
N ALA A 111 8.78 -7.89 2.10
CA ALA A 111 9.23 -8.60 3.29
C ALA A 111 8.14 -9.45 3.97
N GLY A 112 6.85 -9.06 3.86
CA GLY A 112 5.77 -9.80 4.49
C GLY A 112 4.37 -9.39 4.03
N ALA A 113 3.35 -9.93 4.70
CA ALA A 113 1.95 -9.70 4.40
C ALA A 113 1.42 -8.33 4.85
N PHE A 114 1.92 -7.25 4.23
CA PHE A 114 1.46 -5.89 4.48
C PHE A 114 -0.04 -5.70 4.25
N HIS A 115 -0.63 -4.74 4.95
CA HIS A 115 -2.05 -4.37 4.86
C HIS A 115 -3.00 -5.51 5.26
N THR A 116 -2.54 -6.35 6.20
CA THR A 116 -3.31 -7.44 6.80
C THR A 116 -3.08 -7.49 8.31
N SER A 117 -3.83 -8.34 9.01
CA SER A 117 -3.64 -8.61 10.44
C SER A 117 -2.27 -9.16 10.80
N PHE A 118 -1.48 -9.66 9.85
CA PHE A 118 -0.08 -10.05 10.10
C PHE A 118 0.77 -8.89 10.59
N MET A 119 0.39 -7.66 10.28
CA MET A 119 1.09 -6.45 10.71
C MET A 119 0.65 -5.94 12.08
N GLU A 120 -0.30 -6.59 12.75
CA GLU A 120 -0.80 -6.17 14.08
C GLU A 120 0.33 -5.96 15.12
N PRO A 121 1.36 -6.82 15.20
CA PRO A 121 2.46 -6.61 16.16
C PRO A 121 3.21 -5.28 15.94
N ALA A 122 3.21 -4.74 14.72
CA ALA A 122 3.88 -3.48 14.40
C ALA A 122 3.04 -2.23 14.77
N VAL A 123 1.73 -2.39 15.02
CA VAL A 123 0.81 -1.26 15.25
C VAL A 123 1.21 -0.48 16.50
N SER A 124 1.38 -1.15 17.64
CA SER A 124 1.69 -0.48 18.91
C SER A 124 3.00 0.33 18.86
N ARG A 125 4.03 -0.20 18.18
CA ARG A 125 5.31 0.49 17.98
C ARG A 125 5.15 1.71 17.09
N LEU A 126 4.36 1.60 16.02
CA LEU A 126 4.05 2.72 15.14
C LEU A 126 3.23 3.79 15.87
N GLU A 127 2.26 3.41 16.69
CA GLU A 127 1.47 4.34 17.51
C GLU A 127 2.34 5.13 18.49
N ALA A 128 3.30 4.47 19.14
CA ALA A 128 4.25 5.14 20.03
C ALA A 128 5.11 6.15 19.26
N ALA A 129 5.63 5.77 18.08
CA ALA A 129 6.40 6.66 17.23
C ALA A 129 5.58 7.85 16.71
N LEU A 130 4.33 7.62 16.28
CA LEU A 130 3.42 8.68 15.83
C LEU A 130 3.01 9.62 16.96
N THR A 131 2.86 9.10 18.18
CA THR A 131 2.58 9.92 19.37
C THR A 131 3.72 10.89 19.63
N ALA A 132 4.96 10.41 19.56
CA ALA A 132 6.18 11.22 19.74
C ALA A 132 6.47 12.18 18.57
N THR A 133 5.81 12.00 17.42
CA THR A 133 6.01 12.84 16.23
C THR A 133 5.06 14.04 16.24
N GLU A 134 5.60 15.25 16.05
CA GLU A 134 4.79 16.44 15.80
C GLU A 134 4.21 16.37 14.38
N ILE A 135 2.89 16.19 14.27
CA ILE A 135 2.16 16.33 12.99
C ILE A 135 1.44 17.67 13.02
N ARG A 136 1.74 18.52 12.06
CA ARG A 136 1.05 19.82 11.89
C ARG A 136 -0.11 19.67 10.91
N THR A 137 -1.12 20.53 11.06
CA THR A 137 -2.24 20.61 10.11
C THR A 137 -1.68 20.87 8.71
N PRO A 138 -1.89 19.96 7.75
CA PRO A 138 -1.33 20.10 6.42
C PRO A 138 -2.10 21.16 5.63
N ARG A 139 -1.39 21.96 4.84
CA ARG A 139 -2.01 22.95 3.92
C ARG A 139 -2.87 22.30 2.85
N ILE A 140 -2.49 21.09 2.44
CA ILE A 140 -3.21 20.26 1.48
C ILE A 140 -3.64 18.99 2.23
N PRO A 141 -4.94 18.69 2.31
CA PRO A 141 -5.41 17.47 2.99
C PRO A 141 -4.74 16.22 2.43
N VAL A 142 -4.45 15.26 3.31
CA VAL A 142 -3.88 13.97 2.93
C VAL A 142 -5.03 13.01 2.67
N ILE A 143 -5.06 12.39 1.50
CA ILE A 143 -6.03 11.33 1.21
C ILE A 143 -5.50 10.02 1.79
N SER A 144 -6.29 9.43 2.69
CA SER A 144 -5.94 8.21 3.41
C SER A 144 -6.09 6.96 2.54
N ASN A 145 -5.15 6.03 2.68
CA ASN A 145 -5.25 4.70 2.06
C ASN A 145 -6.37 3.85 2.67
N VAL A 146 -6.80 4.16 3.90
CA VAL A 146 -7.76 3.35 4.66
C VAL A 146 -9.20 3.58 4.20
N ASP A 147 -9.58 4.83 3.97
CA ASP A 147 -10.97 5.24 3.67
C ASP A 147 -11.11 6.05 2.37
N ALA A 148 -10.00 6.33 1.68
CA ALA A 148 -9.95 7.16 0.48
C ALA A 148 -10.54 8.58 0.68
N GLN A 149 -10.56 9.10 1.92
CA GLN A 149 -11.06 10.43 2.24
C GLN A 149 -9.92 11.43 2.55
N PRO A 150 -10.13 12.73 2.30
CA PRO A 150 -9.18 13.77 2.68
C PRO A 150 -9.23 14.05 4.18
N HIS A 151 -8.06 14.10 4.82
CA HIS A 151 -7.91 14.40 6.25
C HIS A 151 -6.92 15.55 6.45
N ALA A 152 -7.27 16.47 7.34
CA ALA A 152 -6.41 17.60 7.73
C ALA A 152 -6.19 17.70 9.25
N ASN A 153 -6.96 16.99 10.07
CA ASN A 153 -6.77 16.99 11.52
C ASN A 153 -5.56 16.10 11.89
N PRO A 154 -4.51 16.64 12.54
CA PRO A 154 -3.32 15.87 12.89
C PRO A 154 -3.59 14.62 13.74
N GLU A 155 -4.49 14.70 14.71
CA GLU A 155 -4.85 13.58 15.59
C GLU A 155 -5.56 12.47 14.83
N VAL A 156 -6.40 12.84 13.86
CA VAL A 156 -7.04 11.87 12.95
C VAL A 156 -6.00 11.23 12.04
N ILE A 157 -5.06 12.02 11.50
CA ILE A 157 -3.97 11.52 10.65
C ILE A 157 -3.11 10.50 11.41
N LYS A 158 -2.72 10.77 12.66
CA LYS A 158 -1.97 9.81 13.49
C LYS A 158 -2.70 8.47 13.62
N LYS A 159 -3.98 8.49 13.98
CA LYS A 159 -4.80 7.28 14.12
C LYS A 159 -4.92 6.51 12.80
N ILE A 160 -5.08 7.21 11.68
CA ILE A 160 -5.18 6.61 10.36
C ILE A 160 -3.85 5.97 9.93
N LEU A 161 -2.72 6.64 10.17
CA LEU A 161 -1.39 6.11 9.83
C LEU A 161 -1.09 4.81 10.59
N ALA A 162 -1.47 4.75 11.88
CA ALA A 162 -1.38 3.51 12.66
C ALA A 162 -2.24 2.40 12.06
N ARG A 163 -3.51 2.69 11.78
CA ARG A 163 -4.47 1.73 11.19
C ARG A 163 -4.08 1.28 9.77
N GLN A 164 -3.36 2.09 9.01
CA GLN A 164 -3.00 1.82 7.62
C GLN A 164 -2.18 0.53 7.46
N VAL A 165 -1.37 0.16 8.45
CA VAL A 165 -0.49 -1.02 8.35
C VAL A 165 -1.25 -2.34 8.28
N THR A 166 -2.46 -2.38 8.83
CA THR A 166 -3.34 -3.57 8.87
C THR A 166 -4.57 -3.45 7.99
N SER A 167 -4.75 -2.31 7.31
CA SER A 167 -5.91 -2.04 6.46
C SER A 167 -5.56 -2.08 4.98
N PRO A 168 -6.46 -2.61 4.11
CA PRO A 168 -6.28 -2.58 2.67
C PRO A 168 -6.12 -1.16 2.10
N VAL A 169 -5.27 -1.03 1.09
CA VAL A 169 -5.02 0.24 0.39
C VAL A 169 -6.08 0.48 -0.68
N GLN A 170 -6.86 1.54 -0.49
CA GLN A 170 -7.96 1.98 -1.36
C GLN A 170 -7.49 2.92 -2.49
N TRP A 171 -6.46 2.50 -3.23
CA TRP A 171 -5.84 3.35 -4.27
C TRP A 171 -6.75 3.56 -5.49
N GLU A 172 -7.40 2.50 -5.96
CA GLU A 172 -8.39 2.55 -7.04
C GLU A 172 -9.49 3.57 -6.72
N THR A 173 -10.07 3.48 -5.52
CA THR A 173 -11.11 4.40 -5.03
C THR A 173 -10.59 5.84 -4.96
N THR A 174 -9.36 6.03 -4.47
CA THR A 174 -8.71 7.35 -4.37
C THR A 174 -8.56 8.00 -5.75
N VAL A 175 -7.94 7.29 -6.71
CA VAL A 175 -7.68 7.83 -8.04
C VAL A 175 -8.99 8.07 -8.79
N LYS A 176 -9.93 7.13 -8.73
CA LYS A 176 -11.26 7.30 -9.33
C LYS A 176 -11.95 8.56 -8.81
N THR A 177 -11.93 8.77 -7.49
CA THR A 177 -12.54 9.96 -6.86
C THR A 177 -11.85 11.25 -7.32
N LEU A 178 -10.52 11.27 -7.38
CA LEU A 178 -9.75 12.43 -7.84
C LEU A 178 -10.05 12.77 -9.30
N LEU A 179 -10.08 11.77 -10.18
CA LEU A 179 -10.42 11.96 -11.60
C LEU A 179 -11.85 12.49 -11.77
N THR A 180 -12.83 11.92 -11.05
CA THR A 180 -14.22 12.41 -11.07
C THR A 180 -14.35 13.84 -10.53
N LYS A 181 -13.46 14.26 -9.60
CA LYS A 181 -13.39 15.63 -9.08
C LYS A 181 -12.57 16.59 -9.96
N GLY A 182 -12.12 16.16 -11.14
CA GLY A 182 -11.44 17.01 -12.10
C GLY A 182 -9.94 17.18 -11.86
N LEU A 183 -9.25 16.15 -11.37
CA LEU A 183 -7.78 16.13 -11.34
C LEU A 183 -7.22 16.35 -12.76
N GLN A 184 -6.51 17.47 -12.96
CA GLN A 184 -5.93 17.82 -14.26
C GLN A 184 -4.49 17.35 -14.41
N LYS A 185 -3.65 17.67 -13.43
CA LYS A 185 -2.22 17.34 -13.42
C LYS A 185 -1.80 16.77 -12.08
N SER A 186 -0.92 15.76 -12.13
CA SER A 186 -0.37 15.09 -10.96
C SER A 186 1.13 14.87 -11.10
N TYR A 187 1.79 14.63 -9.96
CA TYR A 187 3.24 14.45 -9.88
C TYR A 187 3.55 13.20 -9.05
N GLU A 188 4.34 12.28 -9.61
CA GLU A 188 4.92 11.14 -8.89
C GLU A 188 6.34 11.52 -8.46
N LEU A 189 6.54 11.70 -7.16
CA LEU A 189 7.85 12.01 -6.60
C LEU A 189 8.57 10.73 -6.19
N GLY A 190 9.79 10.53 -6.70
CA GLY A 190 10.64 9.39 -6.36
C GLY A 190 11.02 8.52 -7.57
N PRO A 191 11.79 7.45 -7.34
CA PRO A 191 12.32 6.62 -8.41
C PRO A 191 11.23 5.77 -9.08
N GLY A 192 11.35 5.62 -10.40
CA GLY A 192 10.45 4.78 -11.20
C GLY A 192 9.14 5.48 -11.58
N LYS A 193 8.21 4.71 -12.16
CA LYS A 193 6.97 5.24 -12.75
C LYS A 193 5.75 4.34 -12.43
N VAL A 194 5.78 3.70 -11.27
CA VAL A 194 4.79 2.67 -10.92
C VAL A 194 3.43 3.31 -10.71
N ILE A 195 3.36 4.41 -9.96
CA ILE A 195 2.11 5.12 -9.71
C ILE A 195 1.60 5.75 -11.00
N ALA A 196 2.46 6.39 -11.78
CA ALA A 196 2.11 6.90 -13.11
C ALA A 196 1.49 5.81 -13.99
N GLY A 197 2.09 4.62 -14.02
CA GLY A 197 1.56 3.47 -14.75
C GLY A 197 0.19 3.03 -14.25
N ILE A 198 -0.04 2.99 -12.93
CA ILE A 198 -1.34 2.63 -12.34
C ILE A 198 -2.40 3.69 -12.67
N VAL A 199 -2.09 4.98 -12.52
CA VAL A 199 -3.01 6.08 -12.86
C VAL A 199 -3.38 6.04 -14.34
N LYS A 200 -2.42 5.81 -15.25
CA LYS A 200 -2.68 5.65 -16.69
C LYS A 200 -3.54 4.45 -17.06
N ARG A 201 -3.65 3.43 -16.19
CA ARG A 201 -4.61 2.32 -16.35
C ARG A 201 -6.02 2.70 -15.93
N MET A 202 -6.18 3.67 -15.02
CA MET A 202 -7.48 4.25 -14.65
C MET A 202 -7.98 5.20 -15.74
N ASP A 203 -7.09 6.05 -16.25
CA ASP A 203 -7.39 7.01 -17.30
C ASP A 203 -6.13 7.28 -18.15
N LYS A 204 -6.19 6.89 -19.42
CA LYS A 204 -5.07 7.05 -20.37
C LYS A 204 -4.73 8.52 -20.63
N SER A 205 -5.70 9.43 -20.48
CA SER A 205 -5.54 10.86 -20.68
C SER A 205 -4.91 11.58 -19.48
N ALA A 206 -4.96 10.98 -18.28
CA ALA A 206 -4.47 11.62 -17.05
C ALA A 206 -3.03 12.13 -17.17
N GLU A 207 -2.80 13.41 -16.85
CA GLU A 207 -1.46 13.98 -16.86
C GLU A 207 -0.74 13.67 -15.55
N ILE A 208 0.35 12.91 -15.65
CA ILE A 208 1.21 12.57 -14.52
C ILE A 208 2.68 12.70 -14.92
N GLU A 209 3.38 13.54 -14.18
CA GLU A 209 4.80 13.82 -14.37
C GLU A 209 5.60 13.12 -13.27
N ASN A 210 6.57 12.28 -13.65
CA ASN A 210 7.47 11.69 -12.66
C ASN A 210 8.65 12.63 -12.42
N ILE A 211 8.82 13.04 -11.16
CA ILE A 211 9.95 13.82 -10.69
C ILE A 211 10.89 12.86 -9.99
N GLY A 212 11.95 12.49 -10.69
CA GLY A 212 13.01 11.63 -10.17
C GLY A 212 13.79 12.31 -9.04
N ALA A 213 14.48 11.49 -8.25
CA ALA A 213 15.47 11.93 -7.26
C ALA A 213 16.86 12.02 -7.90
#